data_AF-A0A635RBS8-F1
#
_entry.id   AF-A0A635RBS8-F1
#
_cell.length_a   1.000
_cell.length_b   1.000
_cell.length_c   1.000
_cell.angle_alpha   90.00
_cell.angle_beta   90.00
_cell.angle_gamma   90.00
#
_symmetry.space_group_name_H-M   'P 1'
#
loop_
_entity.id
_entity.type
_entity.pdbx_description
1 polymer ?
#
loop_
_entity_poly.entity_id
_entity_poly.type
_entity_poly.pdbx_seq_one_letter_code
_entity_poly.pdbx_strand_id
1 'polypeptide(L)'
;MKLLIDFSLSSSRDRLNKILTEMRNKVRLELHDAIAVYERKLTKENNGETVVILDAKAMVDFLVDMLERRIHAVIERPYLVRVTDPDTTVESILEKAFVDAAHYLQRHSPDDFETIYVGVIQQQNAETNIVDTVCWSDILTNETISRVRDIFIENLTLVKRVCSSEIIYLSSKYEKTKGV
;
A
#
# COMPACT_ATOMS: atom_id res chain seq x y z
N MET A 1 -18.50 19.67 15.91
CA MET A 1 -18.34 18.29 16.42
C MET A 1 -17.10 17.68 15.78
N LYS A 2 -16.23 16.99 16.52
CA LYS A 2 -15.09 16.25 15.95
C LYS A 2 -15.46 14.77 15.92
N LEU A 3 -15.37 14.14 14.75
CA LEU A 3 -15.57 12.70 14.58
C LEU A 3 -14.21 12.04 14.45
N LEU A 4 -13.82 11.25 15.45
CA LEU A 4 -12.73 10.29 15.31
C LEU A 4 -13.34 9.03 14.68
N ILE A 5 -12.83 8.61 13.53
CA ILE A 5 -13.22 7.32 12.97
C ILE A 5 -12.43 6.27 13.73
N ASP A 6 -13.05 5.70 14.75
CA ASP A 6 -12.52 4.56 15.48
C ASP A 6 -13.03 3.28 14.83
N PHE A 7 -12.14 2.51 14.21
CA PHE A 7 -12.44 1.19 13.64
C PHE A 7 -12.51 0.10 14.71
N SER A 8 -12.85 0.45 15.96
CA SER A 8 -12.96 -0.47 17.09
C SER A 8 -14.07 -1.51 16.93
N LEU A 9 -14.94 -1.38 15.92
CA LEU A 9 -15.82 -2.48 15.52
C LEU A 9 -15.00 -3.62 14.93
N SER A 10 -15.05 -4.78 15.60
CA SER A 10 -14.33 -5.99 15.19
C SER A 10 -14.57 -6.35 13.72
N SER A 11 -15.81 -6.27 13.23
CA SER A 11 -16.14 -6.61 11.84
C SER A 11 -15.50 -5.70 10.80
N SER A 12 -15.38 -4.40 11.08
CA SER A 12 -14.77 -3.44 10.15
C SER A 12 -13.26 -3.54 10.19
N ARG A 13 -12.70 -3.76 11.38
CA ARG A 13 -11.28 -4.08 11.56
C ARG A 13 -10.87 -5.36 10.84
N ASP A 14 -11.67 -6.42 10.94
CA ASP A 14 -11.40 -7.70 10.27
C ASP A 14 -11.47 -7.55 8.75
N ARG A 15 -12.42 -6.78 8.23
CA ARG A 15 -12.51 -6.46 6.80
C ARG A 15 -11.30 -5.67 6.32
N LEU A 16 -10.87 -4.64 7.06
CA LEU A 16 -9.67 -3.86 6.74
C LEU A 16 -8.43 -4.75 6.73
N ASN A 17 -8.23 -5.56 7.77
CA ASN A 17 -7.11 -6.49 7.87
C ASN A 17 -7.07 -7.47 6.68
N LYS A 18 -8.24 -7.98 6.27
CA LYS A 18 -8.36 -8.87 5.11
C LYS A 18 -7.93 -8.17 3.82
N ILE A 19 -8.42 -6.95 3.57
CA ILE A 19 -8.05 -6.16 2.39
C ILE A 19 -6.53 -5.90 2.35
N LEU A 20 -5.94 -5.46 3.48
CA LEU A 20 -4.51 -5.19 3.58
C LEU A 20 -3.68 -6.47 3.37
N THR A 21 -4.13 -7.60 3.93
CA THR A 21 -3.47 -8.90 3.74
C THR A 21 -3.53 -9.36 2.28
N GLU A 22 -4.66 -9.17 1.60
CA GLU A 22 -4.80 -9.51 0.18
C GLU A 22 -3.90 -8.63 -0.70
N MET A 23 -3.86 -7.32 -0.44
CA MET A 23 -2.93 -6.40 -1.11
C MET A 23 -1.47 -6.86 -0.93
N ARG A 24 -1.06 -7.11 0.31
CA ARG A 24 0.28 -7.58 0.66
C ARG A 24 0.66 -8.81 -0.16
N ASN A 25 -0.22 -9.80 -0.20
CA ASN A 25 0.05 -11.05 -0.91
C ASN A 25 0.17 -10.84 -2.43
N LYS A 26 -0.74 -10.06 -3.03
CA LYS A 26 -0.70 -9.73 -4.47
C LYS A 26 0.58 -8.98 -4.84
N VAL A 27 0.94 -7.95 -4.07
CA VAL A 27 2.16 -7.17 -4.31
C VAL A 27 3.41 -8.03 -4.14
N ARG A 28 3.49 -8.85 -3.08
CA ARG A 28 4.63 -9.77 -2.88
C ARG A 28 4.84 -10.70 -4.06
N LEU A 29 3.77 -11.24 -4.64
CA LEU A 29 3.86 -12.11 -5.83
C LEU A 29 4.50 -11.36 -7.00
N GLU A 30 3.98 -10.17 -7.35
CA GLU A 30 4.51 -9.36 -8.44
C GLU A 30 6.01 -9.02 -8.24
N LEU A 31 6.40 -8.67 -7.01
CA LEU A 31 7.77 -8.31 -6.71
C LEU A 31 8.73 -9.51 -6.73
N HIS A 32 8.30 -10.66 -6.20
CA HIS A 32 9.10 -11.89 -6.26
C HIS A 32 9.26 -12.39 -7.69
N ASP A 33 8.22 -12.29 -8.52
CA ASP A 33 8.30 -12.65 -9.93
C ASP A 33 9.28 -11.73 -10.68
N ALA A 34 9.25 -10.42 -10.41
CA ALA A 34 10.19 -9.47 -11.00
C ALA A 34 11.65 -9.75 -10.58
N ILE A 35 11.89 -10.02 -9.30
CA ILE A 35 13.22 -10.43 -8.81
C ILE A 35 13.68 -11.71 -9.52
N ALA A 36 12.84 -12.74 -9.60
CA ALA A 36 13.21 -14.00 -10.23
C ALA A 36 13.47 -13.85 -11.74
N VAL A 37 12.78 -12.94 -12.43
CA VAL A 37 13.08 -12.58 -13.83
C VAL A 37 14.45 -11.90 -13.93
N TYR A 38 14.73 -10.96 -13.03
CA TYR A 38 15.98 -10.21 -13.01
C TYR A 38 17.20 -11.08 -12.67
N GLU A 39 17.13 -11.93 -11.65
CA GLU A 39 18.19 -12.88 -11.28
C GLU A 39 18.49 -13.88 -12.41
N ARG A 40 17.46 -14.36 -13.11
CA ARG A 40 17.63 -15.21 -14.30
C ARG A 40 18.32 -14.48 -15.45
N LYS A 41 18.05 -13.18 -15.63
CA LYS A 41 18.75 -12.35 -16.62
C LYS A 41 20.23 -12.23 -16.26
N LEU A 42 20.54 -11.85 -15.02
CA LEU A 42 21.92 -11.73 -14.54
C LEU A 42 22.70 -13.04 -14.61
N THR A 43 22.08 -14.16 -14.24
CA THR A 43 22.68 -15.49 -14.34
C THR A 43 23.06 -15.83 -15.78
N LYS A 44 22.21 -15.48 -16.77
CA LYS A 44 22.52 -15.67 -18.20
C LYS A 44 23.66 -14.78 -18.67
N GLU A 45 23.71 -13.54 -18.19
CA GLU A 45 24.76 -12.58 -18.54
C GLU A 45 26.12 -12.96 -17.93
N ASN A 46 26.12 -13.70 -16.81
CA ASN A 46 27.31 -14.19 -16.11
C ASN A 46 27.63 -15.66 -16.43
N ASN A 47 27.52 -16.06 -17.71
CA ASN A 47 27.90 -17.40 -18.20
C ASN A 47 27.22 -18.59 -17.48
N GLY A 48 26.03 -18.38 -16.91
CA GLY A 48 25.29 -19.42 -16.19
C GLY A 48 25.65 -19.57 -14.72
N GLU A 49 26.52 -18.71 -14.18
CA GLU A 49 26.85 -18.70 -12.76
C GLU A 49 25.70 -18.08 -11.97
N THR A 50 25.44 -18.63 -10.78
CA THR A 50 24.28 -18.22 -9.98
C THR A 50 24.51 -16.81 -9.45
N VAL A 51 23.65 -15.89 -9.89
CA VAL A 51 23.63 -14.50 -9.44
C VAL A 51 22.28 -14.21 -8.80
N VAL A 52 22.31 -13.76 -7.53
CA VAL A 52 21.10 -13.50 -6.73
C VAL A 52 21.22 -12.17 -5.98
N ILE A 53 20.08 -11.60 -5.61
CA ILE A 53 20.02 -10.40 -4.77
C ILE A 53 20.11 -10.81 -3.30
N LEU A 54 21.10 -10.28 -2.57
CA LEU A 54 21.44 -10.72 -1.21
C LEU A 54 20.26 -10.62 -0.23
N ASP A 55 19.55 -9.48 -0.22
CA ASP A 55 18.45 -9.20 0.72
C ASP A 55 17.11 -8.97 -0.01
N ALA A 56 16.83 -9.78 -1.03
CA ALA A 56 15.59 -9.73 -1.82
C ALA A 56 14.32 -9.66 -0.95
N LYS A 57 14.26 -10.44 0.14
CA LYS A 57 13.11 -10.44 1.06
C LYS A 57 12.93 -9.09 1.76
N ALA A 58 14.00 -8.51 2.28
CA ALA A 58 13.93 -7.22 2.99
C ALA A 58 13.50 -6.10 2.03
N MET A 59 13.96 -6.16 0.78
CA MET A 59 13.59 -5.23 -0.27
C MET A 59 12.08 -5.30 -0.59
N VAL A 60 11.51 -6.51 -0.67
CA VAL A 60 10.08 -6.76 -0.84
C VAL A 60 9.28 -6.27 0.36
N ASP A 61 9.67 -6.67 1.57
CA ASP A 61 8.96 -6.31 2.80
C ASP A 61 8.93 -4.79 3.00
N PHE A 62 10.04 -4.10 2.73
CA PHE A 62 10.09 -2.64 2.80
C PHE A 62 9.09 -1.97 1.86
N LEU A 63 9.01 -2.44 0.60
CA LEU A 63 8.12 -1.82 -0.39
C LEU A 63 6.65 -2.06 -0.04
N VAL A 64 6.32 -3.26 0.43
CA VAL A 64 5.00 -3.61 0.96
C VAL A 64 4.64 -2.72 2.15
N ASP A 65 5.55 -2.58 3.12
CA ASP A 65 5.33 -1.75 4.32
C ASP A 65 5.16 -0.26 3.95
N MET A 66 5.86 0.21 2.93
CA MET A 66 5.67 1.56 2.40
C MET A 66 4.25 1.76 1.84
N LEU A 67 3.76 0.80 1.05
CA LEU A 67 2.40 0.86 0.48
C LEU A 67 1.32 0.75 1.58
N GLU A 68 1.51 -0.13 2.56
CA GLU A 68 0.62 -0.23 3.72
C GLU A 68 0.58 1.07 4.51
N ARG A 69 1.74 1.68 4.82
CA ARG A 69 1.82 2.98 5.50
C ARG A 69 1.06 4.08 4.75
N ARG A 70 1.09 4.08 3.42
CA ARG A 70 0.32 5.04 2.60
C ARG A 70 -1.19 4.84 2.76
N ILE A 71 -1.67 3.61 2.82
CA ILE A 71 -3.09 3.32 3.08
C ILE A 71 -3.45 3.69 4.53
N HIS A 72 -2.61 3.32 5.50
CA HIS A 72 -2.83 3.67 6.91
C HIS A 72 -2.88 5.17 7.14
N ALA A 73 -2.04 5.97 6.48
CA ALA A 73 -2.08 7.43 6.58
C ALA A 73 -3.42 8.03 6.11
N VAL A 74 -4.13 7.37 5.20
CA VAL A 74 -5.51 7.75 4.80
C VAL A 74 -6.53 7.38 5.86
N ILE A 75 -6.32 6.28 6.57
CA ILE A 75 -7.22 5.83 7.63
C ILE A 75 -7.03 6.66 8.91
N GLU A 76 -5.78 6.96 9.26
CA GLU A 76 -5.38 7.59 10.51
C GLU A 76 -5.39 9.12 10.48
N ARG A 77 -5.58 9.74 9.30
CA ARG A 77 -5.74 11.18 9.24
C ARG A 77 -7.02 11.58 9.98
N PRO A 78 -6.96 12.36 11.07
CA PRO A 78 -8.16 12.89 11.69
C PRO A 78 -8.83 13.82 10.68
N TYR A 79 -9.93 13.37 10.09
CA TYR A 79 -10.73 14.19 9.20
C TYR A 79 -11.37 15.32 10.02
N LEU A 80 -10.70 16.48 10.02
CA LEU A 80 -11.14 17.69 10.69
C LEU A 80 -12.30 18.30 9.91
N VAL A 81 -13.50 17.82 10.21
CA VAL A 81 -14.72 18.34 9.61
C VAL A 81 -15.19 19.55 10.40
N ARG A 82 -15.16 20.72 9.77
CA ARG A 82 -15.93 21.88 10.24
C ARG A 82 -17.33 21.79 9.65
N VAL A 83 -18.31 21.45 10.49
CA VAL A 83 -19.73 21.58 10.16
C VAL A 83 -20.07 23.07 10.30
N THR A 84 -19.90 23.84 9.23
CA THR A 84 -20.20 25.28 9.19
C THR A 84 -21.55 25.59 8.54
N ASP A 85 -22.17 24.62 7.86
CA ASP A 85 -23.48 24.78 7.21
C ASP A 85 -24.49 23.79 7.80
N PRO A 86 -25.66 24.24 8.29
CA PRO A 86 -26.71 23.36 8.81
C PRO A 86 -27.29 22.40 7.75
N ASP A 87 -27.12 22.70 6.46
CA ASP A 87 -27.57 21.86 5.34
C ASP A 87 -26.52 20.83 4.88
N THR A 88 -25.30 20.87 5.44
CA THR A 88 -24.24 19.92 5.07
C THR A 88 -24.51 18.57 5.72
N THR A 89 -24.93 17.59 4.92
CA THR A 89 -25.14 16.22 5.38
C THR A 89 -23.81 15.57 5.75
N VAL A 90 -23.84 14.64 6.71
CA VAL A 90 -22.67 13.84 7.08
C VAL A 90 -22.07 13.12 5.86
N GLU A 91 -22.89 12.64 4.93
CA GLU A 91 -22.43 12.02 3.68
C GLU A 91 -21.58 12.96 2.81
N SER A 92 -22.01 14.22 2.60
CA SER A 92 -21.28 15.19 1.77
C SER A 92 -19.91 15.57 2.34
N ILE A 93 -19.83 15.64 3.68
CA ILE A 93 -18.60 15.86 4.43
C ILE A 93 -17.60 14.72 4.22
N LEU A 94 -18.10 13.48 4.19
CA LEU A 94 -17.28 12.28 4.08
C LEU A 94 -16.78 12.07 2.68
N GLU A 95 -17.63 12.30 1.69
CA GLU A 95 -17.23 12.28 0.29
C GLU A 95 -16.07 13.25 0.07
N LYS A 96 -16.15 14.47 0.61
CA LYS A 96 -15.07 15.45 0.55
C LYS A 96 -13.78 14.98 1.24
N ALA A 97 -13.89 14.42 2.45
CA ALA A 97 -12.76 13.85 3.18
C ALA A 97 -12.05 12.72 2.41
N PHE A 98 -12.80 11.80 1.82
CA PHE A 98 -12.24 10.71 1.01
C PHE A 98 -11.66 11.20 -0.31
N VAL A 99 -12.28 12.19 -0.95
CA VAL A 99 -11.75 12.84 -2.16
C VAL A 99 -10.43 13.54 -1.83
N ASP A 100 -10.33 14.26 -0.72
CA ASP A 100 -9.10 14.94 -0.29
C ASP A 100 -7.98 13.93 0.05
N ALA A 101 -8.31 12.82 0.71
CA ALA A 101 -7.34 11.75 0.95
C ALA A 101 -6.95 11.00 -0.34
N ALA A 102 -7.89 10.81 -1.27
CA ALA A 102 -7.61 10.26 -2.60
C ALA A 102 -6.68 11.17 -3.39
N HIS A 103 -6.95 12.48 -3.41
CA HIS A 103 -6.10 13.49 -4.04
C HIS A 103 -4.73 13.56 -3.38
N TYR A 104 -4.65 13.41 -2.05
CA TYR A 104 -3.37 13.28 -1.36
C TYR A 104 -2.58 12.07 -1.87
N LEU A 105 -3.20 10.89 -2.00
CA LEU A 105 -2.55 9.70 -2.54
C LEU A 105 -2.17 9.81 -4.02
N GLN A 106 -3.01 10.44 -4.84
CA GLN A 106 -2.70 10.71 -6.26
C GLN A 106 -1.52 11.67 -6.42
N ARG A 107 -1.35 12.61 -5.49
CA ARG A 107 -0.21 13.56 -5.48
C ARG A 107 1.07 12.99 -4.87
N HIS A 108 0.99 11.91 -4.08
CA HIS A 108 2.14 11.18 -3.52
C HIS A 108 2.27 9.83 -4.23
N SER A 109 2.48 9.91 -5.55
CA SER A 109 2.33 8.81 -6.49
C SER A 109 2.92 7.48 -5.98
N PRO A 110 2.22 6.34 -6.13
CA PRO A 110 2.80 5.01 -5.89
C PRO A 110 4.05 4.75 -6.74
N ASP A 111 4.30 5.57 -7.78
CA ASP A 111 5.47 5.48 -8.64
C ASP A 111 6.78 5.99 -7.98
N ASP A 112 6.68 6.68 -6.84
CA ASP A 112 7.84 7.21 -6.11
C ASP A 112 8.26 6.19 -5.03
N PHE A 113 8.92 5.12 -5.47
CA PHE A 113 9.46 4.10 -4.59
C PHE A 113 10.70 4.66 -3.88
N GLU A 114 10.73 4.63 -2.54
CA GLU A 114 11.95 4.97 -1.80
C GLU A 114 13.10 4.08 -2.29
N THR A 115 14.19 4.72 -2.75
CA THR A 115 15.30 4.01 -3.38
C THR A 115 16.12 3.29 -2.31
N ILE A 116 16.00 1.96 -2.27
CA ILE A 116 16.90 1.09 -1.53
C ILE A 116 17.82 0.39 -2.52
N TYR A 117 19.12 0.47 -2.25
CA TYR A 117 20.14 -0.30 -2.95
C TYR A 117 20.48 -1.56 -2.16
N VAL A 118 20.49 -2.70 -2.85
CA VAL A 118 20.82 -4.02 -2.29
C VAL A 118 21.96 -4.64 -3.10
N GLY A 119 22.87 -5.32 -2.42
CA GLY A 119 23.98 -6.01 -3.08
C GLY A 119 23.53 -7.20 -3.93
N VAL A 120 24.13 -7.34 -5.10
CA VAL A 120 24.03 -8.53 -5.95
C VAL A 120 25.24 -9.40 -5.67
N ILE A 121 25.00 -10.68 -5.41
CA ILE A 121 26.05 -11.66 -5.15
C ILE A 121 26.15 -12.68 -6.27
N GLN A 122 27.38 -13.01 -6.64
CA GLN A 122 27.73 -14.10 -7.54
C GLN A 122 28.35 -15.23 -6.73
N GLN A 123 27.84 -16.45 -6.93
CA GLN A 123 28.37 -17.65 -6.30
C GLN A 123 29.19 -18.45 -7.32
N GLN A 124 30.50 -18.54 -7.08
CA GLN A 124 31.45 -19.34 -7.85
C GLN A 124 32.28 -20.18 -6.89
N ASN A 125 32.37 -21.50 -7.13
CA ASN A 125 33.32 -22.38 -6.45
C ASN A 125 33.37 -22.23 -4.90
N ALA A 126 32.21 -22.09 -4.26
CA ALA A 126 32.03 -21.88 -2.81
C ALA A 126 32.44 -20.49 -2.26
N GLU A 127 32.88 -19.57 -3.12
CA GLU A 127 33.06 -18.16 -2.80
C GLU A 127 31.80 -17.35 -3.16
N THR A 128 31.48 -16.39 -2.30
CA THR A 128 30.38 -15.43 -2.52
C THR A 128 30.98 -14.05 -2.63
N ASN A 129 30.89 -13.46 -3.82
CA ASN A 129 31.41 -12.12 -4.09
C ASN A 129 30.25 -11.16 -4.36
N ILE A 130 30.30 -9.97 -3.77
CA ILE A 130 29.41 -8.87 -4.16
C ILE A 130 29.93 -8.32 -5.48
N VAL A 131 29.11 -8.36 -6.52
CA VAL A 131 29.49 -7.99 -7.89
C VAL A 131 28.83 -6.71 -8.36
N ASP A 132 27.70 -6.33 -7.77
CA ASP A 132 26.97 -5.13 -8.13
C ASP A 132 26.04 -4.67 -6.98
N THR A 133 25.36 -3.55 -7.18
CA THR A 133 24.27 -3.04 -6.34
C THR A 133 23.08 -2.65 -7.21
N VAL A 134 21.87 -3.04 -6.79
CA VAL A 134 20.65 -2.81 -7.57
C VAL A 134 19.55 -2.20 -6.71
N CYS A 135 18.64 -1.47 -7.34
CA CYS A 135 17.43 -0.94 -6.71
C CYS A 135 16.18 -1.28 -7.52
N TRP A 136 14.99 -0.89 -7.02
CA TRP A 136 13.73 -1.25 -7.68
C TRP A 136 13.60 -0.70 -9.10
N SER A 137 14.19 0.46 -9.43
CA SER A 137 14.15 0.97 -10.80
C SER A 137 14.95 0.13 -11.79
N ASP A 138 15.92 -0.66 -11.32
CA ASP A 138 16.70 -1.57 -12.16
C ASP A 138 15.96 -2.89 -12.42
N ILE A 139 15.11 -3.29 -11.46
CA ILE A 139 14.40 -4.59 -11.44
C ILE A 139 13.01 -4.47 -12.07
N LEU A 140 12.25 -3.42 -11.72
CA LEU A 140 10.85 -3.30 -12.09
C LEU A 140 10.69 -2.74 -13.51
N THR A 141 9.95 -3.48 -14.33
CA THR A 141 9.48 -2.98 -15.62
C THR A 141 8.29 -2.03 -15.43
N ASN A 142 8.05 -1.13 -16.40
CA ASN A 142 6.85 -0.28 -16.42
C ASN A 142 5.55 -1.09 -16.27
N GLU A 143 5.52 -2.31 -16.81
CA GLU A 143 4.39 -3.22 -16.69
C GLU A 143 4.18 -3.70 -15.23
N THR A 144 5.26 -4.08 -14.54
CA THR A 144 5.20 -4.50 -13.14
C THR A 144 4.81 -3.33 -12.23
N ILE A 145 5.35 -2.14 -12.50
CA ILE A 145 4.99 -0.90 -11.80
C ILE A 145 3.48 -0.63 -11.98
N SER A 146 2.97 -0.76 -13.20
CA SER A 146 1.53 -0.60 -13.47
C SER A 146 0.69 -1.62 -12.70
N ARG A 147 1.08 -2.90 -12.67
CA ARG A 147 0.35 -3.92 -11.91
C ARG A 147 0.33 -3.65 -10.41
N VAL A 148 1.46 -3.30 -9.82
CA VAL A 148 1.55 -2.93 -8.39
C VAL A 148 0.67 -1.72 -8.09
N ARG A 149 0.67 -0.72 -8.98
CA ARG A 149 -0.20 0.45 -8.88
C ARG A 149 -1.68 0.10 -8.96
N ASP A 150 -2.08 -0.77 -9.88
CA ASP A 150 -3.48 -1.20 -10.02
C ASP A 150 -3.94 -1.95 -8.78
N ILE A 151 -3.11 -2.86 -8.23
CA ILE A 151 -3.37 -3.55 -6.96
C ILE A 151 -3.57 -2.52 -5.83
N PHE A 152 -2.70 -1.52 -5.74
CA PHE A 152 -2.80 -0.48 -4.73
C PHE A 152 -4.11 0.32 -4.85
N ILE A 153 -4.48 0.77 -6.06
CA ILE A 153 -5.70 1.55 -6.31
C ILE A 153 -6.97 0.73 -6.04
N GLU A 154 -6.98 -0.54 -6.43
CA GLU A 154 -8.07 -1.48 -6.15
C GLU A 154 -8.31 -1.59 -4.64
N ASN A 155 -7.25 -1.88 -3.89
CA ASN A 155 -7.33 -2.06 -2.44
C ASN A 155 -7.69 -0.76 -1.70
N LEU A 156 -7.15 0.37 -2.15
CA LEU A 156 -7.54 1.69 -1.64
C LEU A 156 -9.06 1.92 -1.79
N THR A 157 -9.64 1.53 -2.93
CA THR A 157 -11.07 1.66 -3.19
C THR A 157 -11.89 0.79 -2.24
N LEU A 158 -11.43 -0.43 -1.94
CA LEU A 158 -12.06 -1.31 -0.97
C LEU A 158 -11.99 -0.75 0.46
N VAL A 159 -10.83 -0.23 0.87
CA VAL A 159 -10.66 0.43 2.17
C VAL A 159 -11.64 1.60 2.29
N LYS A 160 -11.75 2.46 1.27
CA LYS A 160 -12.72 3.57 1.26
C LYS A 160 -14.15 3.08 1.50
N ARG A 161 -14.58 2.00 0.85
CA ARG A 161 -15.93 1.44 1.05
C ARG A 161 -16.17 0.97 2.48
N VAL A 162 -15.17 0.32 3.10
CA VAL A 162 -15.27 -0.10 4.51
C VAL A 162 -15.39 1.12 5.42
N CYS A 163 -14.55 2.13 5.21
CA CYS A 163 -14.59 3.35 6.00
C CYS A 163 -15.93 4.11 5.82
N SER A 164 -16.45 4.25 4.59
CA SER A 164 -17.77 4.86 4.37
C SER A 164 -18.89 4.10 5.08
N SER A 165 -18.86 2.76 5.05
CA SER A 165 -19.87 1.92 5.71
C SER A 165 -19.86 2.10 7.23
N GLU A 166 -18.66 2.14 7.81
CA GLU A 166 -18.46 2.37 9.25
C GLU A 166 -19.05 3.70 9.69
N ILE A 167 -18.86 4.74 8.88
CA ILE A 167 -19.32 6.07 9.23
C ILE A 167 -20.84 6.19 9.10
N ILE A 168 -21.46 5.58 8.08
CA ILE A 168 -22.93 5.50 7.98
C ILE A 168 -23.50 4.82 9.22
N TYR A 169 -22.89 3.72 9.65
CA TYR A 169 -23.29 3.02 10.87
C TYR A 169 -23.20 3.93 12.10
N LEU A 170 -22.03 4.57 12.32
CA LEU A 170 -21.83 5.47 13.45
C LEU A 170 -22.82 6.64 13.42
N SER A 171 -23.04 7.26 12.26
CA SER A 171 -23.98 8.38 12.08
C SER A 171 -25.41 7.97 12.45
N SER A 172 -25.88 6.83 11.97
CA SER A 172 -27.20 6.30 12.32
C SER A 172 -27.37 6.00 13.81
N LYS A 173 -26.29 5.58 14.48
CA LYS A 173 -26.27 5.31 15.93
C LYS A 173 -26.33 6.61 16.75
N TYR A 174 -25.61 7.64 16.31
CA TYR A 174 -25.55 8.93 16.99
C TYR A 174 -26.76 9.84 16.71
N GLU A 175 -27.42 9.70 15.55
CA GLU A 175 -28.70 10.36 15.28
C GLU A 175 -29.82 9.79 16.15
N LYS A 176 -29.84 8.47 16.37
CA LYS A 176 -30.81 7.83 17.29
C LYS A 176 -30.67 8.26 18.75
N THR A 177 -29.49 8.71 19.17
CA THR A 177 -29.25 9.15 20.57
C THR A 177 -29.61 10.61 20.83
N LYS A 178 -29.98 11.39 19.82
CA LYS A 178 -30.49 12.77 19.99
C LYS A 178 -31.97 12.85 20.42
N GLY A 179 -32.60 11.72 20.76
CA GLY A 179 -33.94 11.67 21.35
C GLY A 179 -33.88 11.42 22.86
N VAL A 180 -33.53 12.45 23.64
CA VAL A 180 -33.97 12.67 25.03
C VAL A 180 -34.18 14.15 25.22
#